data_AF-E2SQC1-F1
#
_entry.id   AF-E2SQC1-F1
#
_cell.length_a   1.000
_cell.length_b   1.000
_cell.length_c   1.000
_cell.angle_alpha   90.00
_cell.angle_beta   90.00
_cell.angle_gamma   90.00
#
_symmetry.space_group_name_H-M   'P 1'
#
loop_
_entity.id
_entity.type
_entity.pdbx_description
1 polymer ?
#
loop_
_entity_poly.entity_id
_entity_poly.type
_entity_poly.pdbx_seq_one_letter_code
_entity_poly.pdbx_strand_id
1 'polypeptide(L)' 'MNDAVLTGVETRSSSPVRLERDKACLQSLSVSGLYPCGEGAGYAGGIVSAAIDGIRCAEQIIAMYQYTK' A
#
# COMPACT_ATOMS: atom_id res chain seq x y z
N MET A 1 -19.03 36.54 -8.41
CA MET A 1 -18.46 35.36 -7.73
C MET A 1 -19.27 34.11 -8.12
N ASN A 2 -19.47 33.88 -9.43
CA ASN A 2 -20.32 32.81 -9.99
C ASN A 2 -19.59 31.96 -11.07
N ASP A 3 -18.27 32.10 -11.21
CA ASP A 3 -17.50 31.51 -12.31
C ASP A 3 -16.80 30.19 -11.94
N ALA A 4 -17.21 29.55 -10.85
CA ALA A 4 -16.66 28.25 -10.45
C ALA A 4 -17.17 27.14 -11.37
N VAL A 5 -16.26 26.35 -11.94
CA VAL A 5 -16.58 25.26 -12.88
C VAL A 5 -16.58 23.92 -12.14
N LEU A 6 -17.70 23.20 -12.20
CA LEU A 6 -17.78 21.80 -11.79
C LEU A 6 -17.32 20.91 -12.94
N THR A 7 -16.30 20.07 -12.69
CA THR A 7 -15.72 19.20 -13.72
C THR A 7 -15.92 17.73 -13.33
N GLY A 8 -16.76 17.02 -14.08
CA GLY A 8 -16.85 15.56 -14.10
C GLY A 8 -16.97 14.87 -12.74
N VAL A 9 -16.78 13.55 -12.74
CA VAL A 9 -16.67 12.74 -11.52
C VAL A 9 -15.27 12.14 -11.45
N GLU A 10 -14.57 12.39 -10.35
CA GLU A 10 -13.27 11.77 -10.05
C GLU A 10 -13.52 10.60 -9.11
N THR A 11 -13.46 9.37 -9.63
CA THR A 11 -13.90 8.16 -8.90
C THR A 11 -12.74 7.32 -8.36
N ARG A 12 -11.49 7.68 -8.66
CA ARG A 12 -10.29 6.90 -8.33
C ARG A 12 -9.39 7.62 -7.34
N SER A 13 -9.99 8.09 -6.24
CA SER A 13 -9.25 8.81 -5.18
C SER A 13 -8.46 7.89 -4.25
N SER A 14 -8.75 6.58 -4.27
CA SER A 14 -8.06 5.54 -3.50
C SER A 14 -8.40 4.15 -4.06
N SER A 15 -7.70 3.11 -3.59
CA SER A 15 -8.06 1.74 -3.94
C SER A 15 -9.46 1.37 -3.41
N PRO A 16 -10.31 0.75 -4.24
CA PRO A 16 -11.64 0.29 -3.83
C PRO A 16 -11.58 -0.99 -2.99
N VAL A 17 -10.40 -1.58 -2.81
CA VAL A 17 -10.18 -2.83 -2.08
C VAL A 17 -9.01 -2.72 -1.12
N ARG A 18 -9.01 -3.60 -0.12
CA ARG A 18 -7.85 -3.79 0.75
C ARG A 18 -7.41 -5.24 0.67
N LEU A 19 -6.15 -5.45 0.30
CA LEU A 19 -5.55 -6.79 0.25
C LEU A 19 -5.00 -7.11 1.64
N GLU A 20 -5.75 -7.86 2.43
CA GLU A 20 -5.39 -8.10 3.83
C GLU A 20 -4.00 -8.73 3.98
N ARG A 21 -3.20 -8.10 4.84
CA ARG A 21 -1.87 -8.56 5.23
C ARG A 21 -1.72 -8.55 6.75
N ASP A 22 -0.91 -9.46 7.27
CA ASP A 22 -0.56 -9.52 8.69
C ASP A 22 0.12 -8.23 9.13
N LYS A 23 -0.21 -7.76 10.34
CA LYS A 23 0.30 -6.46 10.83
C LYS A 23 1.76 -6.51 11.25
N ALA A 24 2.27 -7.67 11.63
CA ALA A 24 3.63 -7.85 12.11
C ALA A 24 4.58 -8.21 10.97
N CYS A 25 4.26 -9.24 10.18
CA CYS A 25 5.14 -9.70 9.10
C CYS A 25 4.84 -9.09 7.73
N LEU A 26 3.77 -8.29 7.60
CA LEU A 26 3.36 -7.59 6.38
C LEU A 26 3.04 -8.50 5.18
N GLN A 27 2.96 -9.81 5.37
CA GLN A 27 2.58 -10.76 4.32
C GLN A 27 1.07 -10.90 4.20
N SER A 28 0.59 -11.25 3.00
CA SER A 28 -0.78 -11.69 2.76
C SER A 28 -1.18 -12.78 3.75
N LEU A 29 -2.43 -12.72 4.24
CA LEU A 29 -2.98 -13.74 5.14
C LEU A 29 -3.12 -15.12 4.47
N SER A 30 -3.19 -15.16 3.14
CA SER A 30 -3.49 -16.38 2.37
C SER A 30 -2.34 -16.88 1.50
N VAL A 31 -1.30 -16.06 1.25
CA VAL A 31 -0.18 -16.40 0.36
C VAL A 31 1.14 -15.97 0.99
N SER A 32 1.93 -16.93 1.45
CA SER A 32 3.24 -16.64 2.02
C SER A 32 4.20 -16.09 0.97
N GLY A 33 5.03 -15.12 1.38
CA GLY A 33 5.97 -14.42 0.51
C GLY A 33 5.34 -13.31 -0.35
N LEU A 34 4.02 -13.13 -0.31
CA LEU A 34 3.33 -12.01 -0.97
C LEU A 34 3.17 -10.86 0.02
N TYR A 35 3.59 -9.65 -0.35
CA TYR A 35 3.54 -8.44 0.49
C TYR A 35 2.69 -7.36 -0.17
N PRO A 36 1.36 -7.33 0.09
CA PRO A 36 0.50 -6.26 -0.43
C PRO A 36 0.97 -4.90 0.10
N CYS A 37 1.28 -3.93 -0.76
CA CYS A 37 1.79 -2.63 -0.34
C CYS A 37 1.29 -1.46 -1.21
N GLY A 38 1.41 -0.25 -0.68
CA GLY A 38 1.04 0.99 -1.35
C GLY A 38 -0.46 1.18 -1.53
N GLU A 39 -0.84 2.11 -2.41
CA GLU A 39 -2.22 2.53 -2.60
C GLU A 39 -3.07 1.43 -3.22
N GLY A 40 -2.55 0.73 -4.23
CA GLY A 40 -3.28 -0.37 -4.88
C GLY A 40 -3.71 -1.48 -3.91
N ALA A 41 -2.89 -1.75 -2.89
CA ALA A 41 -3.22 -2.72 -1.84
C ALA A 41 -4.11 -2.16 -0.71
N GLY A 42 -4.38 -0.86 -0.69
CA GLY A 42 -5.17 -0.18 0.33
C GLY A 42 -4.40 0.18 1.60
N TYR A 43 -3.07 0.41 1.52
CA TYR A 43 -2.21 0.77 2.65
C TYR A 43 -1.59 2.17 2.56
N ALA A 44 -1.87 2.90 1.48
CA ALA A 44 -1.42 4.28 1.25
C ALA A 44 -2.46 5.07 0.46
N GLY A 45 -2.29 6.39 0.36
CA GLY A 45 -3.22 7.27 -0.37
C GLY A 45 -2.51 8.45 -1.07
N GLY A 46 -1.26 8.24 -1.46
CA GLY A 46 -0.43 9.27 -2.09
C GLY A 46 1.04 8.90 -2.10
N ILE A 47 1.83 9.63 -2.90
CA ILE A 47 3.21 9.30 -3.26
C ILE A 47 4.08 8.99 -2.02
N VAL A 48 4.11 9.91 -1.06
CA VAL A 48 4.96 9.77 0.14
C VAL A 48 4.52 8.57 0.99
N SER A 49 3.21 8.41 1.22
CA SER A 49 2.69 7.29 2.00
C SER A 49 2.94 5.94 1.35
N ALA A 50 2.87 5.86 0.02
CA ALA A 50 3.13 4.63 -0.74
C ALA A 50 4.62 4.26 -0.69
N ALA A 51 5.52 5.25 -0.79
CA ALA A 51 6.95 5.03 -0.63
C ALA A 51 7.30 4.52 0.78
N ILE A 52 6.73 5.12 1.83
CA ILE A 52 6.94 4.67 3.22
C ILE A 52 6.44 3.24 3.42
N ASP A 53 5.27 2.89 2.88
CA ASP A 53 4.74 1.53 2.99
C ASP A 53 5.61 0.50 2.24
N GLY A 54 6.13 0.89 1.06
CA GLY A 54 7.08 0.08 0.30
C GLY A 54 8.38 -0.18 1.06
N ILE A 55 8.95 0.84 1.70
CA ILE A 55 10.16 0.71 2.55
C ILE A 55 9.92 -0.29 3.67
N ARG A 56 8.79 -0.19 4.38
CA ARG A 56 8.45 -1.13 5.47
C ARG A 56 8.35 -2.57 4.98
N CYS A 57 7.73 -2.80 3.82
CA CYS A 57 7.66 -4.14 3.24
C CYS A 57 9.04 -4.65 2.84
N ALA A 58 9.89 -3.79 2.26
CA ALA A 58 11.26 -4.14 1.90
C ALA A 58 12.11 -4.48 3.13
N GLU A 59 12.05 -3.69 4.19
CA GLU A 59 12.71 -3.96 5.48
C GLU A 59 12.28 -5.30 6.06
N GLN A 60 10.98 -5.62 5.98
CA GLN A 60 10.44 -6.88 6.48
C GLN A 60 10.87 -8.09 5.63
N ILE A 61 10.94 -7.94 4.31
CA ILE A 61 11.50 -8.95 3.40
C ILE A 61 12.97 -9.19 3.75
N ILE A 62 13.76 -8.12 3.89
CA ILE A 62 15.18 -8.20 4.27
C ILE A 62 15.32 -8.93 5.61
N ALA A 63 14.59 -8.52 6.65
CA ALA A 63 14.66 -9.15 7.97
C ALA A 63 14.29 -10.65 7.94
N MET A 64 13.32 -11.04 7.11
CA MET A 64 12.86 -12.43 7.03
C MET A 64 13.82 -13.34 6.26
N TYR A 65 14.50 -12.81 5.23
CA TYR A 65 15.39 -13.59 4.37
C TYR A 65 16.89 -13.32 4.60
N GLN A 66 17.25 -12.34 5.44
CA GLN A 66 18.62 -12.02 5.82
C GLN A 66 18.83 -12.08 7.33
N TYR A 67 19.06 -13.30 7.82
CA TYR A 67 20.06 -13.57 8.85
C TYR A 67 20.61 -14.99 8.67
N THR A 68 21.26 -15.22 7.53
CA THR A 68 22.13 -16.39 7.33
C THR A 68 23.46 -15.85 6.83
N LYS A 69 24.28 -15.43 7.79
CA LYS A 69 25.74 -15.43 7.65
C LYS A 69 26.28 -16.48 8.60
#